data_AF-A0AAJ6MKV9-F1
#
_entry.id   AF-A0AAJ6MKV9-F1
#
_cell.length_a   1.000
_cell.length_b   1.000
_cell.length_c   1.000
_cell.angle_alpha   90.00
_cell.angle_beta   90.00
_cell.angle_gamma   90.00
#
_symmetry.space_group_name_H-M   'P 1'
#
loop_
_entity.id
_entity.type
_entity.pdbx_description
1 polymer ?
#
loop_
_entity_poly.entity_id
_entity_poly.type
_entity_poly.pdbx_seq_one_letter_code
_entity_poly.pdbx_strand_id
1 'polypeptide(L)'
;MAAFDLAIEPFAALLARASGRPVRLVNSREEEMLTCLFRENAEIRIRSAVTRDGEIVGREAVVLMDCGAYGGEQIFLTTMTAHTLGGNYRLGSVRLVSRAVYTNTAPNGAFRCCNGVYNTFALERHTDEIAARIGMDPLAFRRRNVLGDGDLGATGQVFEGSVLGPMLQRMDTLRDAAAAPRTLADGRLFGRATTVGTWFVFVGPSAATVNMNADGTATLVTSGVEIGSGSMMQSLPQIVASTLGIAPETVIVRAADTDAAGYDVGVGGGRTTVSLGAASLSAAQEVRTKLLKVASDLIEAAPEDLVIRQGRIEIAGAPGSGRTIAEVAARAQAQIGPISGTGAFTGAGVQAMPGCVAGHFIGAIDIPIFAVHDCEVAVDPETGHVEVLAYRVVQDVGRALNPRAIHGQIQGGVVQGLGYALHEEVTIGANGRVCQNGFETYRVPLAQDVVPVEISLYEGAPSIGPLGTKGAGEVPILNVGAAVACAVANATGKRVQELPLTPPRVLELLLDSKQDLALTHIAAAWADNLVRPHNQSDRS
;
A
#
# COMPACT_ATOMS: atom_id res chain seq x y z
N MET A 1 21.78 -15.77 -3.78
CA MET A 1 22.25 -15.06 -4.99
C MET A 1 21.57 -13.70 -4.96
N ALA A 2 22.33 -12.64 -4.71
CA ALA A 2 21.81 -11.29 -4.89
C ALA A 2 21.57 -11.11 -6.39
N ALA A 3 20.31 -11.03 -6.81
CA ALA A 3 20.01 -10.47 -8.11
C ALA A 3 20.59 -9.05 -8.08
N PHE A 4 21.58 -8.78 -8.92
CA PHE A 4 21.96 -7.40 -9.20
C PHE A 4 20.72 -6.79 -9.86
N ASP A 5 19.91 -6.07 -9.09
CA ASP A 5 18.93 -5.18 -9.68
C ASP A 5 19.68 -4.26 -10.65
N LEU A 6 19.07 -4.01 -11.80
CA LEU A 6 19.63 -3.23 -12.92
C LEU A 6 19.72 -1.73 -12.60
N ALA A 7 20.08 -1.40 -11.36
CA ALA A 7 20.21 -0.05 -10.85
C ALA A 7 21.69 0.37 -10.82
N ILE A 8 21.94 1.64 -10.51
CA ILE A 8 23.26 2.28 -10.71
C ILE A 8 24.30 1.94 -9.63
N GLU A 9 23.87 1.38 -8.50
CA GLU A 9 24.70 1.15 -7.30
C GLU A 9 25.83 0.14 -7.53
N PRO A 10 25.60 -1.03 -8.16
CA PRO A 10 26.66 -1.98 -8.46
C PRO A 10 27.71 -1.38 -9.40
N PHE A 11 27.30 -0.58 -10.39
CA PHE A 11 28.22 0.09 -11.30
C PHE A 11 29.10 1.10 -10.56
N ALA A 12 28.51 1.90 -9.67
CA ALA A 12 29.27 2.84 -8.85
C ALA A 12 30.33 2.12 -8.00
N ALA A 13 29.97 1.02 -7.35
CA ALA A 13 30.88 0.21 -6.53
C ALA A 13 32.02 -0.41 -7.37
N LEU A 14 31.70 -1.00 -8.52
CA LEU A 14 32.68 -1.61 -9.42
C LEU A 14 33.66 -0.57 -9.99
N LEU A 15 33.16 0.60 -10.39
CA LEU A 15 33.98 1.69 -10.91
C LEU A 15 34.86 2.32 -9.83
N ALA A 16 34.35 2.49 -8.61
CA ALA A 16 35.15 2.96 -7.48
C ALA A 16 36.30 1.98 -7.17
N ARG A 17 36.01 0.67 -7.18
CA ARG A 17 37.03 -0.38 -6.99
C ARG A 17 38.07 -0.39 -8.11
N ALA A 18 37.64 -0.28 -9.36
CA ALA A 18 38.54 -0.30 -10.52
C ALA A 18 39.43 0.95 -10.60
N SER A 19 38.90 2.11 -10.22
CA SER A 19 39.63 3.38 -10.27
C SER A 19 40.46 3.69 -9.03
N GLY A 20 40.17 3.05 -7.89
CA GLY A 20 40.76 3.38 -6.59
C GLY A 20 40.37 4.78 -6.08
N ARG A 21 39.29 5.37 -6.62
CA ARG A 21 38.84 6.73 -6.30
C ARG A 21 37.33 6.72 -6.00
N PRO A 22 36.82 7.70 -5.24
CA PRO A 22 35.38 7.89 -5.08
C PRO A 22 34.70 8.12 -6.44
N VAL A 23 33.61 7.40 -6.70
CA VAL A 23 32.79 7.53 -7.90
C VAL A 23 31.38 7.96 -7.50
N ARG A 24 30.81 8.92 -8.24
CA ARG A 24 29.44 9.38 -8.11
C ARG A 24 28.74 9.22 -9.46
N LEU A 25 27.62 8.49 -9.47
CA LEU A 25 26.72 8.39 -10.62
C LEU A 25 25.44 9.16 -10.31
N VAL A 26 24.97 9.97 -11.26
CA VAL A 26 23.72 10.74 -11.16
C VAL A 26 23.05 10.68 -12.52
N ASN A 27 21.87 10.08 -12.58
CA ASN A 27 21.09 10.04 -13.81
C ASN A 27 20.49 11.44 -14.08
N SER A 28 20.51 11.84 -15.35
CA SER A 28 19.61 12.85 -15.89
C SER A 28 18.17 12.33 -15.92
N ARG A 29 17.19 13.21 -16.14
CA ARG A 29 15.77 12.81 -16.27
C ARG A 29 15.55 11.84 -17.43
N GLU A 30 16.26 12.04 -18.55
CA GLU A 30 16.19 11.15 -19.71
C GLU A 30 16.77 9.77 -19.37
N GLU A 31 17.93 9.71 -18.71
CA GLU A 31 18.52 8.44 -18.25
C GLU A 31 17.62 7.73 -17.22
N GLU A 32 16.96 8.47 -16.32
CA GLU A 32 16.01 7.91 -15.36
C GLU A 32 14.84 7.23 -16.08
N MET A 33 14.26 7.87 -17.10
CA MET A 33 13.21 7.24 -17.92
C MET A 33 13.72 6.05 -18.75
N LEU A 34 15.00 5.97 -19.06
CA LEU A 34 15.52 4.83 -19.84
C LEU A 34 15.95 3.65 -18.98
N THR A 35 16.35 3.90 -17.72
CA THR A 35 17.06 2.90 -16.90
C THR A 35 16.33 2.53 -15.62
N CYS A 36 15.44 3.38 -15.09
CA CYS A 36 14.68 3.07 -13.89
C CYS A 36 13.46 2.21 -14.20
N LEU A 37 12.98 1.51 -13.17
CA LEU A 37 11.81 0.64 -13.27
C LEU A 37 10.53 1.48 -13.39
N PHE A 38 9.62 1.00 -14.23
CA PHE A 38 8.25 1.52 -14.33
C PHE A 38 7.27 0.65 -13.54
N ARG A 39 6.05 1.16 -13.33
CA ARG A 39 4.94 0.33 -12.90
C ARG A 39 4.73 -0.82 -13.89
N GLU A 40 4.47 -1.99 -13.36
CA GLU A 40 4.09 -3.17 -14.14
C GLU A 40 2.73 -3.04 -14.83
N ASN A 41 2.60 -3.68 -16.00
CA ASN A 41 1.35 -3.72 -16.77
C ASN A 41 0.81 -5.15 -16.82
N ALA A 42 -0.50 -5.31 -16.98
CA ALA A 42 -1.11 -6.62 -17.05
C ALA A 42 -2.34 -6.68 -17.94
N GLU A 43 -2.51 -7.83 -18.58
CA GLU A 43 -3.75 -8.22 -19.26
C GLU A 43 -4.56 -9.15 -18.35
N ILE A 44 -5.81 -8.76 -18.09
CA ILE A 44 -6.63 -9.37 -17.04
C ILE A 44 -7.96 -9.82 -17.62
N ARG A 45 -8.26 -11.11 -17.47
CA ARG A 45 -9.56 -11.68 -17.81
C ARG A 45 -10.21 -12.25 -16.57
N ILE A 46 -11.42 -11.78 -16.26
CA ILE A 46 -12.19 -12.23 -15.09
C ILE A 46 -13.54 -12.79 -15.55
N ARG A 47 -13.98 -13.89 -14.94
CA ARG A 47 -15.38 -14.33 -14.97
C ARG A 47 -15.86 -14.65 -13.56
N SER A 48 -17.12 -14.34 -13.29
CA SER A 48 -17.77 -14.72 -12.04
C SER A 48 -19.08 -15.44 -12.33
N ALA A 49 -19.39 -16.46 -11.54
CA ALA A 49 -20.72 -17.03 -11.44
C ALA A 49 -21.45 -16.30 -10.30
N VAL A 50 -22.63 -15.75 -10.61
CA VAL A 50 -23.39 -14.90 -9.69
C VAL A 50 -24.84 -15.36 -9.70
N THR A 51 -25.43 -15.50 -8.52
CA THR A 51 -26.85 -15.84 -8.37
C THR A 51 -27.74 -14.65 -8.76
N ARG A 52 -29.06 -14.88 -8.91
CA ARG A 52 -30.02 -13.81 -9.21
C ARG A 52 -30.10 -12.76 -8.11
N ASP A 53 -29.87 -13.16 -6.86
CA ASP A 53 -29.86 -12.29 -5.69
C ASP A 53 -28.49 -11.65 -5.42
N GLY A 54 -27.50 -11.87 -6.30
CA GLY A 54 -26.24 -11.14 -6.31
C GLY A 54 -25.12 -11.76 -5.47
N GLU A 55 -25.22 -13.02 -5.05
CA GLU A 55 -24.13 -13.75 -4.38
C GLU A 55 -23.09 -14.24 -5.40
N ILE A 56 -21.80 -14.04 -5.10
CA ILE A 56 -20.69 -14.52 -5.93
C ILE A 56 -20.33 -15.97 -5.55
N VAL A 57 -20.94 -16.93 -6.24
CA VAL A 57 -20.73 -18.37 -5.97
C VAL A 57 -19.43 -18.91 -6.56
N GLY A 58 -18.81 -18.19 -7.48
CA GLY A 58 -17.45 -18.51 -7.91
C GLY A 58 -16.81 -17.47 -8.81
N ARG A 59 -15.47 -17.52 -8.86
CA ARG A 59 -14.66 -16.61 -9.68
C ARG A 59 -13.48 -17.33 -10.29
N GLU A 60 -13.24 -17.03 -11.56
CA GLU A 60 -11.99 -17.38 -12.22
C GLU A 60 -11.34 -16.14 -12.82
N ALA A 61 -10.01 -16.05 -12.72
CA ALA A 61 -9.24 -14.99 -13.36
C ALA A 61 -7.92 -15.50 -13.92
N VAL A 62 -7.50 -14.90 -15.04
CA VAL A 62 -6.16 -15.05 -15.62
C VAL A 62 -5.55 -13.66 -15.71
N VAL A 63 -4.36 -13.50 -15.14
CA VAL A 63 -3.57 -12.26 -15.16
C VAL A 63 -2.23 -12.57 -15.81
N LEU A 64 -1.95 -11.91 -16.92
CA LEU A 64 -0.66 -11.95 -17.58
C LEU A 64 0.06 -10.65 -17.28
N MET A 65 1.11 -10.73 -16.47
CA MET A 65 1.89 -9.58 -16.02
C MET A 65 3.13 -9.45 -16.90
N ASP A 66 3.29 -8.30 -17.57
CA ASP A 66 4.52 -7.98 -18.27
C ASP A 66 5.64 -7.78 -17.25
N CYS A 67 6.80 -8.40 -17.47
CA CYS A 67 7.98 -8.28 -16.62
C CYS A 67 9.15 -7.57 -17.31
N GLY A 68 8.99 -7.21 -18.59
CA GLY A 68 10.11 -6.77 -19.41
C GLY A 68 11.17 -7.85 -19.60
N ALA A 69 12.39 -7.43 -19.89
CA ALA A 69 13.49 -8.34 -20.24
C ALA A 69 13.99 -9.22 -19.08
N TYR A 70 13.70 -8.87 -17.84
CA TYR A 70 14.19 -9.57 -16.63
C TYR A 70 13.08 -9.69 -15.59
N GLY A 71 12.98 -10.85 -14.93
CA GLY A 71 11.83 -11.16 -14.07
C GLY A 71 11.76 -10.32 -12.80
N GLY A 72 12.90 -9.82 -12.31
CA GLY A 72 13.00 -8.92 -11.16
C GLY A 72 12.08 -9.32 -10.00
N GLU A 73 11.36 -8.33 -9.47
CA GLU A 73 10.37 -8.52 -8.42
C GLU A 73 9.04 -9.13 -8.94
N GLN A 74 8.78 -9.14 -10.25
CA GLN A 74 7.49 -9.59 -10.78
C GLN A 74 7.18 -11.05 -10.45
N ILE A 75 8.19 -11.91 -10.38
CA ILE A 75 8.01 -13.32 -9.96
C ILE A 75 7.37 -13.38 -8.57
N PHE A 76 7.81 -12.52 -7.65
CA PHE A 76 7.20 -12.39 -6.32
C PHE A 76 5.80 -11.74 -6.40
N LEU A 77 5.67 -10.65 -7.16
CA LEU A 77 4.41 -9.88 -7.27
C LEU A 77 3.26 -10.69 -7.88
N THR A 78 3.52 -11.65 -8.77
CA THR A 78 2.47 -12.53 -9.31
C THR A 78 1.65 -13.24 -8.23
N THR A 79 2.25 -13.50 -7.06
CA THR A 79 1.60 -14.21 -5.95
C THR A 79 0.59 -13.34 -5.21
N MET A 80 0.69 -12.02 -5.34
CA MET A 80 -0.22 -11.05 -4.70
C MET A 80 -1.57 -10.94 -5.40
N THR A 81 -1.67 -11.37 -6.66
CA THR A 81 -2.93 -11.34 -7.43
C THR A 81 -4.06 -12.10 -6.72
N ALA A 82 -3.74 -13.17 -5.99
CA ALA A 82 -4.71 -13.93 -5.22
C ALA A 82 -5.40 -13.07 -4.14
N HIS A 83 -4.66 -12.12 -3.57
CA HIS A 83 -5.12 -11.20 -2.52
C HIS A 83 -5.85 -10.00 -3.11
N THR A 84 -5.36 -9.43 -4.21
CA THR A 84 -5.93 -8.20 -4.79
C THR A 84 -7.18 -8.45 -5.63
N LEU A 85 -7.30 -9.61 -6.31
CA LEU A 85 -8.52 -10.00 -7.04
C LEU A 85 -9.49 -10.84 -6.19
N GLY A 86 -8.99 -11.43 -5.11
CA GLY A 86 -9.72 -12.34 -4.24
C GLY A 86 -10.05 -11.82 -2.84
N GLY A 87 -9.55 -10.64 -2.47
CA GLY A 87 -9.60 -10.14 -1.08
C GLY A 87 -10.67 -9.10 -0.77
N ASN A 88 -11.51 -8.68 -1.73
CA ASN A 88 -12.52 -7.65 -1.49
C ASN A 88 -13.90 -8.21 -1.13
N TYR A 89 -14.22 -9.39 -1.65
CA TYR A 89 -15.57 -9.97 -1.63
C TYR A 89 -15.52 -11.42 -1.15
N ARG A 90 -16.58 -11.87 -0.49
CA ARG A 90 -16.86 -13.28 -0.29
C ARG A 90 -16.98 -13.96 -1.65
N LEU A 91 -16.26 -15.06 -1.80
CA LEU A 91 -16.27 -15.90 -2.99
C LEU A 91 -16.59 -17.33 -2.57
N GLY A 92 -17.43 -18.01 -3.33
CA GLY A 92 -17.56 -19.47 -3.22
C GLY A 92 -16.32 -20.18 -3.77
N SER A 93 -16.42 -20.79 -4.95
CA SER A 93 -15.27 -21.46 -5.59
C SER A 93 -14.36 -20.46 -6.30
N VAL A 94 -13.05 -20.50 -6.05
CA VAL A 94 -12.10 -19.55 -6.63
C VAL A 94 -10.97 -20.24 -7.40
N ARG A 95 -10.59 -19.67 -8.55
CA ARG A 95 -9.43 -20.09 -9.32
C ARG A 95 -8.74 -18.89 -9.97
N LEU A 96 -7.58 -18.50 -9.46
CA LEU A 96 -6.83 -17.34 -9.94
C LEU A 96 -5.49 -17.83 -10.49
N VAL A 97 -5.18 -17.45 -11.73
CA VAL A 97 -3.90 -17.72 -12.36
C VAL A 97 -3.20 -16.40 -12.64
N SER A 98 -1.97 -16.27 -12.17
CA SER A 98 -1.09 -15.16 -12.51
C SER A 98 0.18 -15.70 -13.18
N ARG A 99 0.64 -15.04 -14.25
CA ARG A 99 1.82 -15.43 -15.01
C ARG A 99 2.69 -14.21 -15.28
N ALA A 100 3.95 -14.30 -14.86
CA ALA A 100 5.00 -13.38 -15.29
C ALA A 100 5.40 -13.70 -16.74
N VAL A 101 5.27 -12.71 -17.63
CA VAL A 101 5.59 -12.82 -19.05
C VAL A 101 6.82 -11.96 -19.35
N TYR A 102 7.87 -12.60 -19.83
CA TYR A 102 9.04 -11.89 -20.35
C TYR A 102 8.72 -11.23 -21.69
N THR A 103 9.11 -9.98 -21.84
CA THR A 103 8.98 -9.23 -23.09
C THR A 103 10.30 -8.52 -23.42
N ASN A 104 10.49 -8.10 -24.67
CA ASN A 104 11.68 -7.33 -25.06
C ASN A 104 11.53 -5.83 -24.75
N THR A 105 11.00 -5.49 -23.57
CA THR A 105 10.84 -4.12 -23.06
C THR A 105 11.72 -3.88 -21.83
N ALA A 106 11.81 -2.63 -21.38
CA ALA A 106 12.53 -2.28 -20.17
C ALA A 106 11.95 -3.04 -18.96
N PRO A 107 12.79 -3.54 -18.04
CA PRO A 107 12.31 -4.14 -16.81
C PRO A 107 11.41 -3.17 -16.03
N ASN A 108 10.35 -3.71 -15.45
CA ASN A 108 9.47 -3.00 -14.53
C ASN A 108 9.64 -3.54 -13.11
N GLY A 109 9.01 -2.91 -12.13
CA GLY A 109 9.17 -3.29 -10.73
C GLY A 109 8.22 -2.54 -9.81
N ALA A 110 8.50 -2.61 -8.50
CA ALA A 110 7.60 -2.07 -7.49
C ALA A 110 7.26 -0.58 -7.71
N PHE A 111 5.96 -0.34 -7.85
CA PHE A 111 5.36 0.97 -7.77
C PHE A 111 4.16 0.89 -6.83
N ARG A 112 4.07 1.81 -5.87
CA ARG A 112 3.03 1.94 -4.81
C ARG A 112 1.75 1.14 -5.07
N CYS A 113 1.43 0.16 -4.21
CA CYS A 113 0.39 -0.85 -4.44
C CYS A 113 0.64 -1.71 -5.70
N CYS A 114 1.82 -2.35 -5.77
CA CYS A 114 2.26 -3.17 -6.91
C CYS A 114 1.21 -4.21 -7.31
N ASN A 115 0.81 -4.28 -8.57
CA ASN A 115 -0.31 -5.03 -9.13
C ASN A 115 -1.72 -4.72 -8.60
N GLY A 116 -1.82 -4.21 -7.37
CA GLY A 116 -3.10 -3.90 -6.73
C GLY A 116 -3.90 -2.88 -7.50
N VAL A 117 -3.25 -1.85 -8.05
CA VAL A 117 -3.95 -0.74 -8.72
C VAL A 117 -4.73 -1.22 -9.95
N TYR A 118 -4.09 -1.94 -10.87
CA TYR A 118 -4.80 -2.45 -12.05
C TYR A 118 -5.70 -3.65 -11.75
N ASN A 119 -5.37 -4.47 -10.75
CA ASN A 119 -6.24 -5.58 -10.34
C ASN A 119 -7.53 -5.05 -9.73
N THR A 120 -7.45 -4.01 -8.89
CA THR A 120 -8.61 -3.33 -8.31
C THR A 120 -9.43 -2.64 -9.41
N PHE A 121 -8.78 -1.99 -10.38
CA PHE A 121 -9.47 -1.45 -11.57
C PHE A 121 -10.29 -2.52 -12.31
N ALA A 122 -9.66 -3.63 -12.70
CA ALA A 122 -10.34 -4.70 -13.41
C ALA A 122 -11.47 -5.33 -12.58
N LEU A 123 -11.22 -5.54 -11.28
CA LEU A 123 -12.20 -6.13 -10.37
C LEU A 123 -13.42 -5.23 -10.15
N GLU A 124 -13.22 -3.95 -9.89
CA GLU A 124 -14.33 -3.03 -9.61
C GLU A 124 -15.14 -2.71 -10.87
N ARG A 125 -14.48 -2.62 -12.04
CA ARG A 125 -15.18 -2.55 -13.32
C ARG A 125 -16.03 -3.79 -13.58
N HIS A 126 -15.48 -4.97 -13.37
CA HIS A 126 -16.19 -6.25 -13.49
C HIS A 126 -17.36 -6.35 -12.51
N THR A 127 -17.18 -5.84 -11.29
CA THR A 127 -18.24 -5.79 -10.26
C THR A 127 -19.41 -4.92 -10.71
N ASP A 128 -19.16 -3.74 -11.25
CA ASP A 128 -20.23 -2.87 -11.78
C ASP A 128 -20.92 -3.50 -13.00
N GLU A 129 -20.19 -4.19 -13.88
CA GLU A 129 -20.76 -4.90 -15.02
C GLU A 129 -21.69 -6.05 -14.58
N ILE A 130 -21.32 -6.78 -13.52
CA ILE A 130 -22.19 -7.78 -12.90
C ILE A 130 -23.46 -7.12 -12.36
N ALA A 131 -23.31 -6.07 -11.56
CA ALA A 131 -24.43 -5.37 -10.93
C ALA A 131 -25.42 -4.85 -11.98
N ALA A 132 -24.91 -4.22 -13.05
CA ALA A 132 -25.71 -3.76 -14.17
C ALA A 132 -26.46 -4.91 -14.88
N ARG A 133 -25.80 -6.05 -15.12
CA ARG A 133 -26.43 -7.21 -15.79
C ARG A 133 -27.55 -7.85 -14.99
N ILE A 134 -27.48 -7.84 -13.66
CA ILE A 134 -28.54 -8.38 -12.79
C ILE A 134 -29.55 -7.31 -12.32
N GLY A 135 -29.36 -6.05 -12.73
CA GLY A 135 -30.23 -4.93 -12.34
C GLY A 135 -30.12 -4.54 -10.87
N MET A 136 -28.95 -4.73 -10.25
CA MET A 136 -28.68 -4.36 -8.86
C MET A 136 -27.90 -3.06 -8.78
N ASP A 137 -28.20 -2.22 -7.79
CA ASP A 137 -27.38 -1.05 -7.48
C ASP A 137 -25.94 -1.48 -7.14
N PRO A 138 -24.90 -0.91 -7.78
CA PRO A 138 -23.52 -1.33 -7.55
C PRO A 138 -23.04 -1.19 -6.10
N LEU A 139 -23.55 -0.22 -5.34
CA LEU A 139 -23.20 -0.05 -3.94
C LEU A 139 -23.89 -1.09 -3.06
N ALA A 140 -25.17 -1.39 -3.33
CA ALA A 140 -25.88 -2.49 -2.70
C ALA A 140 -25.22 -3.84 -2.98
N PHE A 141 -24.76 -4.09 -4.22
CA PHE A 141 -24.00 -5.29 -4.58
C PHE A 141 -22.73 -5.42 -3.74
N ARG A 142 -21.98 -4.32 -3.57
CA ARG A 142 -20.78 -4.31 -2.71
C ARG A 142 -21.11 -4.63 -1.26
N ARG A 143 -22.05 -3.90 -0.65
CA ARG A 143 -22.46 -4.14 0.76
C ARG A 143 -22.88 -5.59 1.01
N ARG A 144 -23.53 -6.22 0.02
CA ARG A 144 -23.94 -7.61 0.10
C ARG A 144 -22.77 -8.59 0.07
N ASN A 145 -21.67 -8.27 -0.61
CA ASN A 145 -20.62 -9.25 -0.91
C ASN A 145 -19.28 -8.98 -0.21
N VAL A 146 -19.02 -7.80 0.35
CA VAL A 146 -17.71 -7.51 0.98
C VAL A 146 -17.39 -8.50 2.10
N LEU A 147 -16.11 -8.86 2.23
CA LEU A 147 -15.61 -9.70 3.33
C LEU A 147 -15.89 -9.06 4.69
N GLY A 148 -16.18 -9.92 5.67
CA GLY A 148 -16.35 -9.57 7.07
C GLY A 148 -15.66 -10.54 8.02
N ASP A 149 -16.02 -10.45 9.30
CA ASP A 149 -15.45 -11.27 10.36
C ASP A 149 -15.77 -12.75 10.16
N GLY A 150 -14.74 -13.60 10.17
CA GLY A 150 -14.85 -15.05 9.99
C GLY A 150 -14.97 -15.51 8.53
N ASP A 151 -15.02 -14.59 7.56
CA ASP A 151 -15.09 -14.95 6.15
C ASP A 151 -13.75 -15.50 5.65
N LEU A 152 -13.82 -16.42 4.68
CA LEU A 152 -12.64 -16.97 4.01
C LEU A 152 -12.28 -16.10 2.79
N GLY A 153 -11.01 -15.68 2.73
CA GLY A 153 -10.41 -15.10 1.53
C GLY A 153 -10.06 -16.16 0.48
N ALA A 154 -9.62 -15.71 -0.70
CA ALA A 154 -9.31 -16.60 -1.82
C ALA A 154 -8.20 -17.63 -1.57
N THR A 155 -7.34 -17.41 -0.58
CA THR A 155 -6.29 -18.35 -0.16
C THR A 155 -6.72 -19.25 1.00
N GLY A 156 -7.98 -19.14 1.44
CA GLY A 156 -8.52 -19.81 2.61
C GLY A 156 -8.07 -19.21 3.95
N GLN A 157 -7.38 -18.05 3.92
CA GLN A 157 -7.17 -17.23 5.10
C GLN A 157 -8.52 -16.80 5.70
N VAL A 158 -8.66 -16.88 7.01
CA VAL A 158 -9.79 -16.33 7.75
C VAL A 158 -9.54 -14.84 8.00
N PHE A 159 -10.50 -13.99 7.63
CA PHE A 159 -10.44 -12.56 7.90
C PHE A 159 -11.02 -12.24 9.28
N GLU A 160 -10.32 -11.38 10.02
CA GLU A 160 -10.71 -10.94 11.36
C GLU A 160 -11.31 -9.53 11.32
N GLY A 161 -12.47 -9.37 11.95
CA GLY A 161 -13.18 -8.11 12.05
C GLY A 161 -13.98 -7.74 10.80
N SER A 162 -15.17 -7.16 11.02
CA SER A 162 -15.99 -6.61 9.94
C SER A 162 -15.59 -5.17 9.65
N VAL A 163 -14.78 -4.93 8.62
CA VAL A 163 -14.18 -3.61 8.35
C VAL A 163 -14.82 -2.90 7.13
N LEU A 164 -14.88 -3.56 5.97
CA LEU A 164 -15.38 -2.94 4.73
C LEU A 164 -16.85 -2.50 4.82
N GLY A 165 -17.71 -3.28 5.48
CA GLY A 165 -19.12 -2.94 5.68
C GLY A 165 -19.32 -1.61 6.41
N PRO A 166 -18.76 -1.44 7.63
CA PRO A 166 -18.76 -0.16 8.34
C PRO A 166 -18.11 0.99 7.58
N MET A 167 -17.04 0.75 6.81
CA MET A 167 -16.42 1.79 5.99
C MET A 167 -17.33 2.25 4.85
N LEU A 168 -18.09 1.35 4.22
CA LEU A 168 -19.11 1.71 3.24
C LEU A 168 -20.21 2.56 3.87
N GLN A 169 -20.65 2.25 5.09
CA GLN A 169 -21.61 3.09 5.84
C GLN A 169 -21.02 4.46 6.17
N ARG A 170 -19.72 4.53 6.50
CA ARG A 170 -19.02 5.80 6.72
C ARG A 170 -18.96 6.62 5.43
N MET A 171 -18.76 5.98 4.28
CA MET A 171 -18.77 6.65 2.98
C MET A 171 -20.13 7.29 2.69
N ASP A 172 -21.24 6.68 3.12
CA ASP A 172 -22.58 7.27 2.98
C ASP A 172 -22.71 8.62 3.68
N THR A 173 -21.96 8.85 4.77
CA THR A 173 -21.98 10.12 5.50
C THR A 173 -21.14 11.22 4.86
N LEU A 174 -20.15 10.85 4.03
CA LEU A 174 -19.30 11.79 3.30
C LEU A 174 -19.92 12.20 1.96
N ARG A 175 -20.71 11.32 1.37
CA ARG A 175 -21.31 11.56 0.07
C ARG A 175 -22.64 12.28 0.17
N ASP A 176 -22.98 13.02 -0.89
CA ASP A 176 -24.36 13.48 -1.05
C ASP A 176 -25.29 12.27 -1.29
N ALA A 177 -26.42 12.30 -0.59
CA ALA A 177 -27.52 11.35 -0.71
C ALA A 177 -28.47 11.72 -1.87
N ALA A 178 -28.36 12.95 -2.40
CA ALA A 178 -29.14 13.40 -3.55
C ALA A 178 -28.86 12.52 -4.78
N ALA A 179 -29.89 12.33 -5.60
CA ALA A 179 -29.73 11.67 -6.89
C ALA A 179 -28.82 12.53 -7.77
N ALA A 180 -27.69 11.96 -8.17
CA ALA A 180 -26.78 12.59 -9.11
C ALA A 180 -27.48 12.92 -10.45
N PRO A 181 -27.24 14.10 -11.04
CA PRO A 181 -27.69 14.37 -12.38
C PRO A 181 -26.98 13.44 -13.37
N ARG A 182 -27.60 13.14 -14.52
CA ARG A 182 -26.90 12.45 -15.63
C ARG A 182 -26.04 13.40 -16.47
N THR A 183 -26.42 14.66 -16.50
CA THR A 183 -25.78 15.71 -17.30
C THR A 183 -25.76 16.99 -16.47
N LEU A 184 -24.62 17.67 -16.47
CA LEU A 184 -24.44 18.96 -15.82
C LEU A 184 -25.12 20.08 -16.62
N ALA A 185 -25.28 21.24 -15.99
CA ALA A 185 -25.92 22.40 -16.61
C ALA A 185 -25.19 22.91 -17.87
N ASP A 186 -23.88 22.62 -17.98
CA ASP A 186 -23.04 22.98 -19.12
C ASP A 186 -22.99 21.90 -20.22
N GLY A 187 -23.78 20.84 -20.10
CA GLY A 187 -23.87 19.76 -21.10
C GLY A 187 -22.88 18.61 -20.90
N ARG A 188 -21.96 18.70 -19.95
CA ARG A 188 -21.02 17.58 -19.67
C ARG A 188 -21.73 16.41 -18.99
N LEU A 189 -21.26 15.20 -19.28
CA LEU A 189 -21.81 13.98 -18.72
C LEU A 189 -21.31 13.80 -17.29
N PHE A 190 -22.21 13.55 -16.35
CA PHE A 190 -21.86 13.36 -14.95
C PHE A 190 -21.83 11.87 -14.61
N GLY A 191 -20.79 11.44 -13.90
CA GLY A 191 -20.70 10.09 -13.38
C GLY A 191 -20.13 10.06 -11.98
N ARG A 192 -20.56 9.05 -11.23
CA ARG A 192 -20.12 8.82 -9.86
C ARG A 192 -19.96 7.35 -9.60
N ALA A 193 -18.92 6.97 -8.86
CA ALA A 193 -18.72 5.59 -8.43
C ALA A 193 -18.09 5.50 -7.05
N THR A 194 -18.53 4.50 -6.29
CA THR A 194 -17.90 4.10 -5.03
C THR A 194 -17.27 2.73 -5.23
N THR A 195 -16.00 2.58 -4.90
CA THR A 195 -15.24 1.33 -5.03
C THR A 195 -14.64 0.90 -3.70
N VAL A 196 -14.37 -0.41 -3.57
CA VAL A 196 -13.71 -0.98 -2.40
C VAL A 196 -12.38 -1.63 -2.80
N GLY A 197 -11.43 -1.67 -1.87
CA GLY A 197 -10.13 -2.28 -2.10
C GLY A 197 -9.55 -2.84 -0.81
N THR A 198 -8.77 -3.90 -0.98
CA THR A 198 -8.02 -4.57 0.09
C THR A 198 -6.56 -4.62 -0.33
N TRP A 199 -5.72 -4.09 0.54
CA TRP A 199 -4.27 -4.17 0.48
C TRP A 199 -3.74 -4.92 1.70
N PHE A 200 -2.43 -5.07 1.79
CA PHE A 200 -1.79 -5.68 2.94
C PHE A 200 -0.53 -4.95 3.36
N VAL A 201 -0.18 -5.10 4.63
CA VAL A 201 1.16 -4.78 5.13
C VAL A 201 2.04 -6.02 5.01
N PHE A 202 3.20 -5.87 4.38
CA PHE A 202 4.22 -6.92 4.36
C PHE A 202 5.01 -6.91 5.66
N VAL A 203 4.71 -7.84 6.57
CA VAL A 203 5.42 -7.91 7.84
C VAL A 203 6.69 -8.74 7.67
N GLY A 204 7.83 -8.17 8.03
CA GLY A 204 9.12 -8.86 7.92
C GLY A 204 10.08 -8.52 9.06
N PRO A 205 11.23 -9.21 9.14
CA PRO A 205 12.24 -8.98 10.16
C PRO A 205 12.73 -7.52 10.21
N SER A 206 12.77 -6.96 11.42
CA SER A 206 13.32 -5.63 11.73
C SER A 206 14.05 -5.66 13.07
N ALA A 207 15.10 -4.84 13.19
CA ALA A 207 15.80 -4.60 14.44
C ALA A 207 16.02 -3.10 14.69
N ALA A 208 16.04 -2.72 15.96
CA ALA A 208 16.25 -1.34 16.39
C ALA A 208 17.00 -1.30 17.72
N THR A 209 17.81 -0.26 17.93
CA THR A 209 18.47 0.04 19.21
C THR A 209 18.10 1.43 19.66
N VAL A 210 17.78 1.59 20.95
CA VAL A 210 17.52 2.89 21.58
C VAL A 210 18.57 3.12 22.66
N ASN A 211 19.30 4.24 22.55
CA ASN A 211 20.27 4.68 23.54
C ASN A 211 19.71 5.89 24.30
N MET A 212 19.68 5.82 25.63
CA MET A 212 19.32 6.96 26.47
C MET A 212 20.55 7.83 26.72
N ASN A 213 20.45 9.11 26.39
CA ASN A 213 21.52 10.09 26.61
C ASN A 213 21.42 10.69 28.03
N ALA A 214 22.54 11.18 28.55
CA ALA A 214 22.62 11.73 29.90
C ALA A 214 21.74 12.98 30.13
N ASP A 215 21.46 13.72 29.06
CA ASP A 215 20.61 14.90 29.06
C ASP A 215 19.10 14.57 29.01
N GLY A 216 18.75 13.28 29.01
CA GLY A 216 17.37 12.80 28.96
C GLY A 216 16.78 12.68 27.55
N THR A 217 17.56 12.94 26.50
CA THR A 217 17.18 12.65 25.11
C THR A 217 17.41 11.17 24.77
N ALA A 218 16.82 10.67 23.68
CA ALA A 218 17.01 9.29 23.24
C ALA A 218 17.52 9.25 21.79
N THR A 219 18.44 8.34 21.48
CA THR A 219 18.93 8.10 20.12
C THR A 219 18.38 6.77 19.60
N LEU A 220 17.65 6.79 18.49
CA LEU A 220 17.16 5.61 17.78
C LEU A 220 18.11 5.26 16.62
N VAL A 221 18.61 4.02 16.62
CA VAL A 221 19.51 3.46 15.60
C VAL A 221 18.80 2.31 14.89
N THR A 222 18.66 2.43 13.57
CA THR A 222 17.96 1.46 12.70
C THR A 222 18.49 1.53 11.27
N SER A 223 18.25 0.50 10.48
CA SER A 223 18.52 0.49 9.03
C SER A 223 17.39 1.09 8.17
N GLY A 224 16.34 1.64 8.81
CA GLY A 224 15.22 2.25 8.09
C GLY A 224 15.59 3.57 7.41
N VAL A 225 15.04 3.81 6.22
CA VAL A 225 15.30 5.00 5.40
C VAL A 225 14.04 5.87 5.34
N GLU A 226 14.20 7.19 5.47
CA GLU A 226 13.09 8.12 5.24
C GLU A 226 12.96 8.41 3.74
N ILE A 227 11.75 8.25 3.19
CA ILE A 227 11.46 8.49 1.77
C ILE A 227 10.37 9.56 1.58
N GLY A 228 10.04 10.31 2.63
CA GLY A 228 8.98 11.33 2.64
C GLY A 228 7.64 10.82 3.18
N SER A 229 7.58 9.58 3.67
CA SER A 229 6.36 9.01 4.27
C SER A 229 6.13 9.51 5.70
N GLY A 230 7.18 9.98 6.37
CA GLY A 230 7.14 10.43 7.76
C GLY A 230 7.20 9.28 8.78
N SER A 231 7.37 8.03 8.34
CA SER A 231 7.50 6.88 9.26
C SER A 231 8.73 7.04 10.16
N MET A 232 9.89 7.38 9.58
CA MET A 232 11.13 7.49 10.35
C MET A 232 11.17 8.76 11.17
N MET A 233 10.71 9.88 10.61
CA MET A 233 10.86 11.20 11.25
C MET A 233 9.70 11.58 12.19
N GLN A 234 8.58 10.87 12.16
CA GLN A 234 7.41 11.18 12.98
C GLN A 234 6.91 9.96 13.75
N SER A 235 6.57 8.88 13.04
CA SER A 235 5.91 7.71 13.67
C SER A 235 6.80 7.00 14.70
N LEU A 236 8.03 6.67 14.32
CA LEU A 236 8.98 5.98 15.20
C LEU A 236 9.38 6.83 16.43
N PRO A 237 9.72 8.12 16.29
CA PRO A 237 9.90 9.03 17.42
C PRO A 237 8.71 9.06 18.38
N GLN A 238 7.48 9.13 17.87
CA GLN A 238 6.27 9.09 18.70
C GLN A 238 6.13 7.77 19.47
N ILE A 239 6.42 6.63 18.84
CA ILE A 239 6.38 5.31 19.49
C ILE A 239 7.41 5.24 20.63
N VAL A 240 8.67 5.59 20.35
CA VAL A 240 9.76 5.58 21.34
C VAL A 240 9.46 6.55 22.48
N ALA A 241 9.08 7.78 22.15
CA ALA A 241 8.78 8.83 23.12
C ALA A 241 7.61 8.47 24.03
N SER A 242 6.53 7.87 23.49
CA SER A 242 5.39 7.42 24.29
C SER A 242 5.77 6.37 25.33
N THR A 243 6.75 5.52 25.01
CA THR A 243 7.23 4.45 25.90
C THR A 243 8.16 5.00 26.99
N LEU A 244 9.01 5.96 26.62
CA LEU A 244 9.99 6.58 27.50
C LEU A 244 9.45 7.80 28.25
N GLY A 245 8.22 8.23 27.96
CA GLY A 245 7.59 9.41 28.58
C GLY A 245 8.31 10.73 28.28
N ILE A 246 9.04 10.84 27.17
CA ILE A 246 9.73 12.06 26.70
C ILE A 246 8.95 12.72 25.56
N ALA A 247 9.39 13.89 25.10
CA ALA A 247 8.80 14.56 23.94
C ALA A 247 9.33 13.94 22.63
N PRO A 248 8.49 13.70 21.59
CA PRO A 248 8.94 13.09 20.33
C PRO A 248 10.12 13.78 19.65
N GLU A 249 10.18 15.11 19.72
CA GLU A 249 11.27 15.94 19.18
C GLU A 249 12.62 15.74 19.90
N THR A 250 12.61 15.11 21.07
CA THR A 250 13.84 14.73 21.81
C THR A 250 14.33 13.32 21.47
N VAL A 251 13.67 12.62 20.56
CA VAL A 251 14.14 11.37 19.98
C VAL A 251 14.93 11.66 18.70
N ILE A 252 16.24 11.46 18.77
CA ILE A 252 17.17 11.64 17.67
C ILE A 252 17.21 10.35 16.84
N VAL A 253 16.77 10.42 15.59
CA VAL A 253 16.84 9.28 14.65
C VAL A 253 18.14 9.36 13.87
N ARG A 254 18.98 8.32 13.95
CA ARG A 254 20.21 8.24 13.14
C ARG A 254 19.89 7.84 11.71
N ALA A 255 20.67 8.38 10.77
CA ALA A 255 20.64 7.92 9.39
C ALA A 255 21.00 6.43 9.33
N ALA A 256 20.42 5.71 8.36
CA ALA A 256 20.67 4.29 8.18
C ALA A 256 22.16 4.02 7.94
N ASP A 257 22.70 3.06 8.70
CA ASP A 257 24.08 2.60 8.61
C ASP A 257 24.08 1.09 8.84
N THR A 258 24.40 0.33 7.79
CA THR A 258 24.36 -1.13 7.82
C THR A 258 25.49 -1.75 8.65
N ASP A 259 26.54 -0.99 8.99
CA ASP A 259 27.61 -1.47 9.87
C ASP A 259 27.22 -1.32 11.36
N ALA A 260 26.36 -0.34 11.68
CA ALA A 260 25.99 0.00 13.05
C ALA A 260 24.59 -0.47 13.46
N ALA A 261 23.66 -0.64 12.51
CA ALA A 261 22.27 -0.99 12.78
C ALA A 261 21.98 -2.48 12.53
N GLY A 262 20.96 -2.99 13.24
CA GLY A 262 20.47 -4.35 13.01
C GLY A 262 19.77 -4.50 11.65
N TYR A 263 19.58 -5.75 11.24
CA TYR A 263 18.93 -6.11 9.98
C TYR A 263 17.51 -5.55 9.90
N ASP A 264 17.17 -4.98 8.74
CA ASP A 264 15.81 -4.63 8.34
C ASP A 264 15.62 -5.02 6.88
N VAL A 265 14.44 -5.53 6.52
CA VAL A 265 14.14 -5.90 5.12
C VAL A 265 14.12 -4.70 4.18
N GLY A 266 13.97 -3.48 4.70
CA GLY A 266 13.88 -2.26 3.91
C GLY A 266 12.50 -1.62 3.95
N VAL A 267 12.37 -0.52 3.22
CA VAL A 267 11.18 0.35 3.21
C VAL A 267 10.33 0.02 1.99
N GLY A 268 9.18 -0.61 2.23
CA GLY A 268 8.22 -1.04 1.20
C GLY A 268 7.06 -1.79 1.84
N GLY A 269 6.00 -2.13 1.08
CA GLY A 269 4.90 -2.97 1.57
C GLY A 269 4.14 -2.40 2.79
N GLY A 270 4.14 -1.07 2.99
CA GLY A 270 3.51 -0.41 4.13
C GLY A 270 4.10 -0.74 5.52
N ARG A 271 5.27 -1.39 5.59
CA ARG A 271 5.75 -2.09 6.79
C ARG A 271 6.46 -1.24 7.84
N THR A 272 7.04 -0.11 7.47
CA THR A 272 8.01 0.61 8.31
C THR A 272 7.45 0.94 9.69
N THR A 273 6.26 1.55 9.76
CA THR A 273 5.60 1.87 11.05
C THR A 273 5.22 0.63 11.84
N VAL A 274 4.96 -0.49 11.17
CA VAL A 274 4.57 -1.77 11.79
C VAL A 274 5.80 -2.52 12.30
N SER A 275 6.66 -3.00 11.41
CA SER A 275 7.77 -3.88 11.75
C SER A 275 8.87 -3.13 12.50
N LEU A 276 9.35 -2.00 11.94
CA LEU A 276 10.41 -1.23 12.57
C LEU A 276 9.91 -0.46 13.79
N GLY A 277 8.64 -0.04 13.78
CA GLY A 277 7.97 0.51 14.95
C GLY A 277 7.87 -0.51 16.10
N ALA A 278 7.53 -1.77 15.83
CA ALA A 278 7.49 -2.82 16.85
C ALA A 278 8.88 -3.14 17.42
N ALA A 279 9.90 -3.22 16.58
CA ALA A 279 11.29 -3.35 17.03
C ALA A 279 11.71 -2.15 17.90
N SER A 280 11.34 -0.92 17.50
CA SER A 280 11.63 0.30 18.26
C SER A 280 10.90 0.34 19.61
N LEU A 281 9.64 -0.11 19.65
CA LEU A 281 8.87 -0.26 20.88
C LEU A 281 9.53 -1.25 21.84
N SER A 282 9.95 -2.41 21.34
CA SER A 282 10.66 -3.42 22.13
C SER A 282 11.97 -2.87 22.72
N ALA A 283 12.78 -2.19 21.89
CA ALA A 283 14.00 -1.53 22.36
C ALA A 283 13.73 -0.46 23.44
N ALA A 284 12.69 0.36 23.24
CA ALA A 284 12.29 1.38 24.20
C ALA A 284 11.75 0.78 25.51
N GLN A 285 11.08 -0.37 25.48
CA GLN A 285 10.62 -1.07 26.68
C GLN A 285 11.78 -1.59 27.52
N GLU A 286 12.86 -2.08 26.89
CA GLU A 286 14.07 -2.46 27.61
C GLU A 286 14.74 -1.25 28.29
N VAL A 287 14.87 -0.13 27.57
CA VAL A 287 15.37 1.14 28.14
C VAL A 287 14.49 1.61 29.30
N ARG A 288 13.17 1.58 29.14
CA ARG A 288 12.19 1.93 30.19
C ARG A 288 12.42 1.09 31.45
N THR A 289 12.64 -0.21 31.29
CA THR A 289 12.86 -1.13 32.41
C THR A 289 14.13 -0.79 33.18
N LYS A 290 15.23 -0.50 32.46
CA LYS A 290 16.49 -0.07 33.06
C LYS A 290 16.37 1.29 33.76
N LEU A 291 15.64 2.25 33.17
CA LEU A 291 15.36 3.54 33.79
C LEU A 291 14.59 3.40 35.11
N LEU A 292 13.51 2.60 35.12
CA LEU A 292 12.72 2.38 36.33
C LEU A 292 13.53 1.72 37.45
N LYS A 293 14.42 0.79 37.09
CA LYS A 293 15.33 0.16 38.06
C LYS A 293 16.27 1.19 38.71
N VAL A 294 16.88 2.09 37.93
CA VAL A 294 17.76 3.13 38.49
C VAL A 294 16.96 4.16 39.29
N ALA A 295 15.76 4.51 38.83
CA ALA A 295 14.89 5.44 39.53
C ALA A 295 14.39 4.88 40.86
N SER A 296 14.13 3.58 40.95
CA SER A 296 13.75 2.89 42.18
C SER A 296 14.76 3.13 43.31
N ASP A 297 16.05 3.00 43.01
CA ASP A 297 17.12 3.26 43.98
C ASP A 297 17.21 4.75 44.37
N LEU A 298 16.88 5.67 43.46
CA LEU A 298 16.93 7.13 43.70
C LEU A 298 15.73 7.68 44.47
N ILE A 299 14.56 7.07 44.27
CA ILE A 299 13.28 7.51 44.82
C ILE A 299 12.93 6.69 46.08
N GLU A 300 13.63 5.58 46.33
CA GLU A 300 13.37 4.63 47.42
C GLU A 300 11.95 4.04 47.35
N ALA A 301 11.51 3.70 46.13
CA ALA A 301 10.22 3.08 45.85
C ALA A 301 10.38 1.88 44.91
N ALA A 302 9.50 0.89 45.01
CA ALA A 302 9.58 -0.31 44.16
C ALA A 302 9.38 0.05 42.67
N PRO A 303 10.09 -0.59 41.71
CA PRO A 303 9.97 -0.26 40.28
C PRO A 303 8.54 -0.34 39.74
N GLU A 304 7.72 -1.25 40.27
CA GLU A 304 6.31 -1.44 39.94
C GLU A 304 5.41 -0.28 40.38
N ASP A 305 5.81 0.46 41.41
CA ASP A 305 5.09 1.64 41.91
C ASP A 305 5.48 2.91 41.12
N LEU A 306 6.43 2.82 40.18
CA LEU A 306 6.92 3.95 39.41
C LEU A 306 6.24 4.10 38.05
N VAL A 307 5.90 5.33 37.70
CA VAL A 307 5.36 5.72 36.40
C VAL A 307 6.26 6.74 35.73
N ILE A 308 6.42 6.62 34.41
CA ILE A 308 7.11 7.64 33.61
C ILE A 308 6.07 8.52 32.94
N ARG A 309 6.11 9.83 33.22
CA ARG A 309 5.19 10.82 32.67
C ARG A 309 5.91 12.16 32.48
N GLN A 310 5.71 12.79 31.32
CA GLN A 310 6.17 14.16 31.05
C GLN A 310 7.64 14.43 31.42
N GLY A 311 8.54 13.54 31.02
CA GLY A 311 9.97 13.68 31.25
C GLY A 311 10.43 13.32 32.67
N ARG A 312 9.54 12.76 33.51
CA ARG A 312 9.80 12.43 34.92
C ARG A 312 9.42 10.99 35.24
N ILE A 313 10.12 10.40 36.22
CA ILE A 313 9.80 9.11 36.82
C ILE A 313 9.35 9.37 38.25
N GLU A 314 8.10 9.03 38.57
CA GLU A 314 7.43 9.40 39.83
C GLU A 314 6.70 8.20 40.44
N ILE A 315 6.39 8.27 41.73
CA ILE A 315 5.56 7.26 42.40
C ILE A 315 4.11 7.42 41.92
N ALA A 316 3.47 6.31 41.56
CA ALA A 316 2.09 6.26 41.11
C ALA A 316 1.16 6.91 42.15
N GLY A 317 0.38 7.89 41.73
CA GLY A 317 -0.57 8.60 42.62
C GLY A 317 0.06 9.72 43.46
N ALA A 318 1.37 9.96 43.38
CA ALA A 318 2.04 11.05 44.10
C ALA A 318 2.84 11.97 43.13
N PRO A 319 2.15 12.85 42.36
CA PRO A 319 2.81 13.76 41.43
C PRO A 319 3.87 14.65 42.12
N GLY A 320 5.02 14.82 41.49
CA GLY A 320 6.13 15.63 42.03
C GLY A 320 7.08 14.88 42.98
N SER A 321 6.77 13.64 43.38
CA SER A 321 7.64 12.78 44.19
C SER A 321 8.94 12.34 43.49
N GLY A 322 8.97 12.48 42.16
CA GLY A 322 9.94 11.82 41.30
C GLY A 322 11.26 12.55 41.00
N ARG A 323 11.95 12.03 39.99
CA ARG A 323 13.15 12.63 39.36
C ARG A 323 12.92 12.79 37.86
N THR A 324 13.64 13.73 37.25
CA THR A 324 13.67 13.86 35.79
C THR A 324 14.38 12.66 35.16
N ILE A 325 14.03 12.34 33.92
CA ILE A 325 14.72 11.28 33.16
C ILE A 325 16.21 11.61 33.00
N ALA A 326 16.57 12.89 32.82
CA ALA A 326 17.95 13.34 32.74
C ALA A 326 18.75 13.02 34.02
N GLU A 327 18.19 13.31 35.21
CA GLU A 327 18.83 12.97 36.49
C GLU A 327 19.04 11.45 36.63
N VAL A 328 18.04 10.65 36.25
CA VAL A 328 18.11 9.18 36.32
C VAL A 328 19.13 8.65 35.30
N ALA A 329 19.16 9.16 34.08
CA ALA A 329 20.09 8.75 33.04
C ALA A 329 21.54 9.13 33.39
N ALA A 330 21.77 10.35 33.88
CA ALA A 330 23.08 10.80 34.36
C ALA A 330 23.57 9.97 35.55
N ARG A 331 22.67 9.63 36.49
CA ARG A 331 22.98 8.72 37.61
C ARG A 331 23.39 7.35 37.10
N ALA A 332 22.63 6.78 36.17
CA ALA A 332 22.94 5.47 35.59
C ALA A 332 24.34 5.47 34.98
N GLN A 333 24.65 6.47 34.13
CA GLN A 333 25.95 6.60 33.49
C GLN A 333 27.10 6.67 34.48
N ALA A 334 26.94 7.39 35.58
CA ALA A 334 27.98 7.56 36.59
C ALA A 334 28.24 6.29 37.44
N GLN A 335 27.27 5.38 37.56
CA GLN A 335 27.36 4.25 38.50
C GLN A 335 27.39 2.87 37.87
N ILE A 336 26.56 2.66 36.85
CA ILE A 336 26.32 1.35 36.25
C ILE A 336 26.61 1.32 34.75
N GLY A 337 26.85 2.49 34.14
CA GLY A 337 27.09 2.65 32.72
C GLY A 337 25.89 3.21 31.94
N PRO A 338 26.05 3.47 30.64
CA PRO A 338 25.00 4.03 29.80
C PRO A 338 23.81 3.06 29.66
N ILE A 339 22.60 3.61 29.55
CA ILE A 339 21.39 2.82 29.33
C ILE A 339 21.13 2.72 27.82
N SER A 340 21.06 1.49 27.33
CA SER A 340 20.62 1.16 25.97
C SER A 340 19.66 -0.03 25.99
N GLY A 341 18.92 -0.22 24.90
CA GLY A 341 18.06 -1.38 24.69
C GLY A 341 17.99 -1.75 23.22
N THR A 342 17.82 -3.04 22.92
CA THR A 342 17.72 -3.55 21.55
C THR A 342 16.45 -4.36 21.41
N GLY A 343 15.73 -4.14 20.32
CA GLY A 343 14.50 -4.82 19.99
C GLY A 343 14.58 -5.44 18.60
N ALA A 344 13.87 -6.55 18.43
CA ALA A 344 13.70 -7.21 17.16
C ALA A 344 12.23 -7.61 17.01
N PHE A 345 11.74 -7.64 15.76
CA PHE A 345 10.38 -8.03 15.46
C PHE A 345 10.31 -8.77 14.13
N THR A 346 9.47 -9.81 14.09
CA THR A 346 8.97 -10.43 12.86
C THR A 346 7.54 -10.90 13.12
N GLY A 347 6.73 -11.00 12.07
CA GLY A 347 5.39 -11.58 12.17
C GLY A 347 5.46 -13.09 12.42
N ALA A 348 4.47 -13.64 13.12
CA ALA A 348 4.29 -15.09 13.26
C ALA A 348 3.83 -15.77 11.96
N GLY A 349 3.43 -14.97 10.97
CA GLY A 349 2.83 -15.40 9.72
C GLY A 349 1.36 -15.80 9.89
N VAL A 350 0.56 -15.52 8.86
CA VAL A 350 -0.82 -16.00 8.77
C VAL A 350 -0.87 -17.28 7.93
N GLN A 351 -1.67 -18.25 8.37
CA GLN A 351 -1.80 -19.52 7.67
C GLN A 351 -2.83 -19.41 6.54
N ALA A 352 -2.43 -19.87 5.35
CA ALA A 352 -3.34 -20.13 4.24
C ALA A 352 -3.86 -21.57 4.31
N MET A 353 -4.95 -21.86 3.60
CA MET A 353 -5.45 -23.23 3.49
C MET A 353 -4.47 -24.09 2.67
N PRO A 354 -4.08 -25.29 3.17
CA PRO A 354 -3.18 -26.18 2.45
C PRO A 354 -3.66 -26.48 1.03
N GLY A 355 -2.76 -26.35 0.05
CA GLY A 355 -3.05 -26.59 -1.37
C GLY A 355 -3.62 -25.39 -2.13
N CYS A 356 -4.10 -24.34 -1.46
CA CYS A 356 -4.66 -23.15 -2.14
C CYS A 356 -3.59 -22.17 -2.64
N VAL A 357 -2.37 -22.25 -2.14
CA VAL A 357 -1.28 -21.27 -2.41
C VAL A 357 0.05 -21.95 -2.73
N ALA A 358 0.02 -23.12 -3.37
CA ALA A 358 1.23 -23.85 -3.73
C ALA A 358 2.17 -22.98 -4.58
N GLY A 359 3.40 -22.76 -4.11
CA GLY A 359 4.40 -21.94 -4.79
C GLY A 359 4.25 -20.42 -4.60
N HIS A 360 3.30 -19.96 -3.77
CA HIS A 360 3.19 -18.53 -3.45
C HIS A 360 4.27 -18.10 -2.45
N PHE A 361 4.87 -16.94 -2.69
CA PHE A 361 5.72 -16.25 -1.73
C PHE A 361 4.88 -15.58 -0.63
N ILE A 362 3.70 -15.06 -0.99
CA ILE A 362 2.71 -14.52 -0.04
C ILE A 362 1.50 -15.43 -0.04
N GLY A 363 1.48 -16.40 0.89
CA GLY A 363 0.35 -17.32 1.05
C GLY A 363 -0.87 -16.66 1.72
N ALA A 364 -0.66 -15.72 2.62
CA ALA A 364 -1.70 -15.00 3.34
C ALA A 364 -1.25 -13.57 3.64
N ILE A 365 -2.22 -12.73 3.99
CA ILE A 365 -2.05 -11.32 4.35
C ILE A 365 -1.82 -11.21 5.86
N ASP A 366 -0.66 -10.70 6.29
CA ASP A 366 -0.37 -10.53 7.72
C ASP A 366 -1.29 -9.48 8.39
N ILE A 367 -1.46 -8.33 7.72
CA ILE A 367 -2.33 -7.26 8.19
C ILE A 367 -3.10 -6.71 6.98
N PRO A 368 -4.39 -7.05 6.83
CA PRO A 368 -5.20 -6.48 5.77
C PRO A 368 -5.47 -5.01 6.06
N ILE A 369 -5.45 -4.19 5.02
CA ILE A 369 -5.83 -2.79 5.07
C ILE A 369 -6.89 -2.55 4.01
N PHE A 370 -7.97 -1.90 4.40
CA PHE A 370 -9.12 -1.68 3.54
C PHE A 370 -9.22 -0.20 3.15
N ALA A 371 -9.79 0.04 1.98
CA ALA A 371 -10.11 1.37 1.49
C ALA A 371 -11.46 1.39 0.77
N VAL A 372 -12.18 2.50 0.93
CA VAL A 372 -13.39 2.81 0.17
C VAL A 372 -13.18 4.18 -0.45
N HIS A 373 -13.28 4.26 -1.77
CA HIS A 373 -13.06 5.49 -2.53
C HIS A 373 -14.35 5.85 -3.26
N ASP A 374 -14.71 7.13 -3.25
CA ASP A 374 -15.81 7.68 -4.03
C ASP A 374 -15.30 8.82 -4.91
N CYS A 375 -15.67 8.79 -6.18
CA CYS A 375 -15.21 9.74 -7.18
C CYS A 375 -16.39 10.24 -8.01
N GLU A 376 -16.43 11.55 -8.24
CA GLU A 376 -17.33 12.23 -9.15
C GLU A 376 -16.55 12.83 -10.31
N VAL A 377 -17.04 12.63 -11.53
CA VAL A 377 -16.40 13.12 -12.74
C VAL A 377 -17.39 13.84 -13.66
N ALA A 378 -16.89 14.83 -14.38
CA ALA A 378 -17.52 15.40 -15.57
C ALA A 378 -16.75 14.94 -16.81
N VAL A 379 -17.44 14.39 -17.80
CA VAL A 379 -16.87 14.03 -19.10
C VAL A 379 -17.39 14.99 -20.14
N ASP A 380 -16.50 15.68 -20.83
CA ASP A 380 -16.82 16.48 -22.00
C ASP A 380 -17.07 15.56 -23.19
N PRO A 381 -18.31 15.51 -23.73
CA PRO A 381 -18.65 14.61 -24.84
C PRO A 381 -18.00 15.01 -26.17
N GLU A 382 -17.54 16.26 -26.33
CA GLU A 382 -16.91 16.74 -27.57
C GLU A 382 -15.40 16.46 -27.59
N THR A 383 -14.73 16.59 -26.44
CA THR A 383 -13.27 16.47 -26.35
C THR A 383 -12.78 15.17 -25.71
N GLY A 384 -13.65 14.45 -25.01
CA GLY A 384 -13.28 13.30 -24.17
C GLY A 384 -12.55 13.70 -22.89
N HIS A 385 -12.43 15.00 -22.58
CA HIS A 385 -11.78 15.44 -21.35
C HIS A 385 -12.55 14.98 -20.10
N VAL A 386 -11.83 14.43 -19.13
CA VAL A 386 -12.38 13.99 -17.85
C VAL A 386 -11.89 14.93 -16.76
N GLU A 387 -12.82 15.65 -16.12
CA GLU A 387 -12.55 16.46 -14.94
C GLU A 387 -13.02 15.72 -13.69
N VAL A 388 -12.17 15.66 -12.66
CA VAL A 388 -12.53 15.11 -11.35
C VAL A 388 -13.12 16.22 -10.49
N LEU A 389 -14.41 16.11 -10.18
CA LEU A 389 -15.17 17.14 -9.46
C LEU A 389 -15.03 17.01 -7.94
N ALA A 390 -15.02 15.77 -7.46
CA ALA A 390 -14.92 15.46 -6.03
C ALA A 390 -14.28 14.10 -5.82
N TYR A 391 -13.54 13.99 -4.70
CA TYR A 391 -12.89 12.74 -4.32
C TYR A 391 -12.96 12.54 -2.81
N ARG A 392 -13.46 11.38 -2.38
CA ARG A 392 -13.62 11.00 -0.97
C ARG A 392 -12.92 9.68 -0.69
N VAL A 393 -12.30 9.58 0.48
CA VAL A 393 -11.61 8.38 0.95
C VAL A 393 -12.03 8.05 2.37
N VAL A 394 -12.50 6.82 2.57
CA VAL A 394 -12.51 6.18 3.90
C VAL A 394 -11.41 5.13 3.89
N GLN A 395 -10.43 5.25 4.80
CA GLN A 395 -9.29 4.34 4.84
C GLN A 395 -9.09 3.76 6.23
N ASP A 396 -8.94 2.43 6.30
CA ASP A 396 -8.48 1.73 7.50
C ASP A 396 -7.02 2.10 7.77
N VAL A 397 -6.75 2.58 8.98
CA VAL A 397 -5.40 2.96 9.42
C VAL A 397 -4.98 2.27 10.72
N GLY A 398 -5.79 1.33 11.23
CA GLY A 398 -5.63 0.78 12.58
C GLY A 398 -5.74 1.89 13.62
N ARG A 399 -4.61 2.29 14.21
CA ARG A 399 -4.48 3.48 15.04
C ARG A 399 -3.70 4.57 14.31
N ALA A 400 -4.26 5.77 14.24
CA ALA A 400 -3.63 6.93 13.63
C ALA A 400 -2.62 7.58 14.59
N LEU A 401 -1.32 7.32 14.43
CA LEU A 401 -0.26 7.98 15.21
C LEU A 401 -0.15 9.47 14.92
N ASN A 402 -0.27 9.84 13.65
CA ASN A 402 -0.20 11.22 13.18
C ASN A 402 -1.24 11.41 12.08
N PRO A 403 -2.47 11.80 12.44
CA PRO A 403 -3.55 12.00 11.47
C PRO A 403 -3.17 12.97 10.35
N ARG A 404 -2.43 14.05 10.66
CA ARG A 404 -2.00 15.03 9.66
C ARG A 404 -1.08 14.42 8.60
N ALA A 405 -0.12 13.59 9.02
CA ALA A 405 0.78 12.91 8.09
C ALA A 405 0.04 11.88 7.22
N ILE A 406 -0.88 11.13 7.84
CA ILE A 406 -1.75 10.17 7.13
C ILE A 406 -2.61 10.89 6.09
N HIS A 407 -3.18 12.05 6.41
CA HIS A 407 -3.92 12.86 5.44
C HIS A 407 -3.04 13.25 4.24
N GLY A 408 -1.79 13.66 4.50
CA GLY A 408 -0.83 13.96 3.42
C GLY A 408 -0.50 12.74 2.55
N GLN A 409 -0.36 11.55 3.16
CA GLN A 409 -0.18 10.30 2.41
C GLN A 409 -1.40 9.97 1.54
N ILE A 410 -2.60 10.19 2.06
CA ILE A 410 -3.86 9.97 1.33
C ILE A 410 -3.97 10.93 0.15
N GLN A 411 -3.78 12.22 0.38
CA GLN A 411 -3.78 13.24 -0.67
C GLN A 411 -2.75 12.91 -1.76
N GLY A 412 -1.51 12.61 -1.38
CA GLY A 412 -0.45 12.29 -2.33
C GLY A 412 -0.73 11.03 -3.14
N GLY A 413 -1.32 9.99 -2.53
CA GLY A 413 -1.65 8.76 -3.26
C GLY A 413 -2.87 8.91 -4.16
N VAL A 414 -3.86 9.72 -3.78
CA VAL A 414 -4.96 10.09 -4.69
C VAL A 414 -4.41 10.84 -5.90
N VAL A 415 -3.60 11.88 -5.70
CA VAL A 415 -3.01 12.64 -6.82
C VAL A 415 -2.17 11.75 -7.74
N GLN A 416 -1.30 10.92 -7.16
CA GLN A 416 -0.50 9.95 -7.94
C GLN A 416 -1.40 8.97 -8.72
N GLY A 417 -2.51 8.54 -8.14
CA GLY A 417 -3.47 7.66 -8.79
C GLY A 417 -4.29 8.35 -9.88
N LEU A 418 -4.56 9.65 -9.76
CA LEU A 418 -5.21 10.45 -10.80
C LEU A 418 -4.33 10.55 -12.04
N GLY A 419 -3.02 10.74 -11.83
CA GLY A 419 -2.03 10.68 -12.91
C GLY A 419 -2.08 9.34 -13.64
N TYR A 420 -2.00 8.22 -12.92
CA TYR A 420 -2.16 6.88 -13.49
C TYR A 420 -3.51 6.67 -14.21
N ALA A 421 -4.59 7.23 -13.67
CA ALA A 421 -5.92 7.05 -14.23
C ALA A 421 -6.18 7.86 -15.51
N LEU A 422 -5.57 9.05 -15.65
CA LEU A 422 -5.97 10.05 -16.67
C LEU A 422 -4.84 10.46 -17.64
N HIS A 423 -3.57 10.32 -17.26
CA HIS A 423 -2.47 11.01 -17.96
C HIS A 423 -1.22 10.17 -18.20
N GLU A 424 -0.77 9.43 -17.18
CA GLU A 424 0.54 8.80 -17.16
C GLU A 424 0.54 7.52 -18.01
N GLU A 425 1.36 7.51 -19.06
CA GLU A 425 1.55 6.36 -19.94
C GLU A 425 3.02 6.27 -20.39
N VAL A 426 3.54 5.04 -20.42
CA VAL A 426 4.81 4.71 -21.05
C VAL A 426 4.51 3.88 -22.30
N THR A 427 4.84 4.41 -23.47
CA THR A 427 4.62 3.73 -24.75
C THR A 427 5.92 3.24 -25.36
N ILE A 428 5.85 2.08 -26.02
CA ILE A 428 6.97 1.51 -26.76
C ILE A 428 6.78 1.79 -28.24
N GLY A 429 7.72 2.54 -28.84
CA GLY A 429 7.70 2.88 -30.25
C GLY A 429 8.00 1.68 -31.15
N ALA A 430 7.79 1.86 -32.46
CA ALA A 430 8.04 0.81 -33.46
C ALA A 430 9.51 0.30 -33.51
N ASN A 431 10.44 1.07 -32.94
CA ASN A 431 11.85 0.71 -32.79
C ASN A 431 12.18 0.01 -31.46
N GLY A 432 11.16 -0.33 -30.66
CA GLY A 432 11.31 -0.98 -29.35
C GLY A 432 11.78 -0.06 -28.22
N ARG A 433 11.80 1.26 -28.43
CA ARG A 433 12.25 2.24 -27.42
C ARG A 433 11.06 2.84 -26.67
N VAL A 434 11.29 3.20 -25.40
CA VAL A 434 10.38 4.07 -24.65
C VAL A 434 10.27 5.42 -25.36
N CYS A 435 9.04 5.88 -25.61
CA CYS A 435 8.78 7.15 -26.30
C CYS A 435 8.91 8.37 -25.38
N GLN A 436 8.66 8.19 -24.09
CA GLN A 436 8.74 9.26 -23.10
C GLN A 436 10.19 9.50 -22.66
N ASN A 437 10.60 10.76 -22.64
CA ASN A 437 11.99 11.20 -22.37
C ASN A 437 12.09 12.35 -21.35
N GLY A 438 10.96 12.82 -20.81
CA GLY A 438 10.91 13.84 -19.77
C GLY A 438 9.47 14.17 -19.37
N PHE A 439 9.28 15.11 -18.44
CA PHE A 439 7.94 15.46 -17.92
C PHE A 439 7.03 16.17 -18.94
N GLU A 440 7.58 16.63 -20.07
CA GLU A 440 6.77 17.13 -21.19
C GLU A 440 6.01 15.98 -21.88
N THR A 441 6.66 14.82 -22.01
CA THR A 441 6.14 13.63 -22.71
C THR A 441 5.50 12.61 -21.77
N TYR A 442 5.96 12.55 -20.51
CA TYR A 442 5.33 11.80 -19.42
C TYR A 442 4.63 12.77 -18.45
N ARG A 443 3.31 12.93 -18.62
CA ARG A 443 2.55 13.98 -17.94
C ARG A 443 2.13 13.56 -16.54
N VAL A 444 2.87 14.03 -15.55
CA VAL A 444 2.46 13.95 -14.14
C VAL A 444 1.40 15.03 -13.84
N PRO A 445 0.50 14.80 -12.86
CA PRO A 445 -0.46 15.81 -12.43
C PRO A 445 0.22 17.11 -11.99
N LEU A 446 -0.34 18.24 -12.43
CA LEU A 446 0.02 19.59 -12.01
C LEU A 446 -0.84 20.04 -10.83
N ALA A 447 -0.47 21.15 -10.19
CA ALA A 447 -1.22 21.69 -9.06
C ALA A 447 -2.69 22.03 -9.40
N GLN A 448 -2.98 22.35 -10.66
CA GLN A 448 -4.33 22.62 -11.16
C GLN A 448 -5.18 21.35 -11.41
N ASP A 449 -4.53 20.18 -11.48
CA ASP A 449 -5.20 18.90 -11.71
C ASP A 449 -5.61 18.24 -10.37
N VAL A 450 -5.26 18.86 -9.24
CA VAL A 450 -5.52 18.33 -7.89
C VAL A 450 -6.86 18.81 -7.37
N VAL A 451 -7.69 17.87 -6.92
CA VAL A 451 -8.94 18.12 -6.19
C VAL A 451 -8.73 17.95 -4.68
N PRO A 452 -9.38 18.77 -3.82
CA PRO A 452 -9.41 18.50 -2.38
C PRO A 452 -9.98 17.11 -2.09
N VAL A 453 -9.27 16.32 -1.29
CA VAL A 453 -9.71 14.98 -0.88
C VAL A 453 -10.42 15.09 0.47
N GLU A 454 -11.69 14.69 0.51
CA GLU A 454 -12.44 14.52 1.75
C GLU A 454 -12.05 13.17 2.40
N ILE A 455 -11.50 13.21 3.61
CA ILE A 455 -10.87 12.04 4.25
C ILE A 455 -11.59 11.68 5.54
N SER A 456 -11.95 10.41 5.70
CA SER A 456 -12.33 9.83 6.99
C SER A 456 -11.40 8.66 7.32
N LEU A 457 -10.63 8.80 8.40
CA LEU A 457 -9.83 7.71 8.94
C LEU A 457 -10.76 6.72 9.67
N TYR A 458 -10.63 5.44 9.34
CA TYR A 458 -11.31 4.35 10.04
C TYR A 458 -10.31 3.70 11.00
N GLU A 459 -10.52 3.92 12.30
CA GLU A 459 -9.72 3.32 13.36
C GLU A 459 -10.44 2.13 14.00
N GLY A 460 -9.69 1.11 14.45
CA GLY A 460 -10.24 -0.01 15.22
C GLY A 460 -10.23 -1.38 14.52
N ALA A 461 -9.71 -1.48 13.30
CA ALA A 461 -9.49 -2.79 12.67
C ALA A 461 -8.35 -3.56 13.38
N PRO A 462 -8.41 -4.91 13.46
CA PRO A 462 -7.37 -5.73 14.07
C PRO A 462 -5.99 -5.47 13.46
N SER A 463 -4.97 -5.37 14.30
CA SER A 463 -3.58 -5.20 13.88
C SER A 463 -2.60 -5.74 14.92
N ILE A 464 -1.56 -6.41 14.44
CA ILE A 464 -0.39 -6.81 15.24
C ILE A 464 0.68 -5.71 15.33
N GLY A 465 0.47 -4.58 14.66
CA GLY A 465 1.38 -3.44 14.72
C GLY A 465 1.44 -2.80 16.10
N PRO A 466 2.56 -2.13 16.44
CA PRO A 466 2.74 -1.50 17.75
C PRO A 466 1.60 -0.51 17.98
N LEU A 467 1.06 -0.48 19.20
CA LEU A 467 -0.06 0.40 19.57
C LEU A 467 -1.35 0.20 18.74
N GLY A 468 -1.48 -0.89 17.97
CA GLY A 468 -2.61 -1.13 17.07
C GLY A 468 -2.48 -0.44 15.70
N THR A 469 -1.28 0.01 15.33
CA THR A 469 -1.04 0.74 14.07
C THR A 469 -1.05 -0.17 12.84
N LYS A 470 -1.37 0.39 11.67
CA LYS A 470 -1.19 -0.25 10.36
C LYS A 470 -0.34 0.62 9.45
N GLY A 471 0.00 0.11 8.26
CA GLY A 471 0.59 0.91 7.19
C GLY A 471 -0.45 1.84 6.55
N ALA A 472 -0.07 3.09 6.26
CA ALA A 472 -0.94 4.04 5.54
C ALA A 472 -0.31 4.56 4.24
N GLY A 473 0.90 4.08 3.92
CA GLY A 473 1.70 4.57 2.80
C GLY A 473 1.12 4.17 1.45
N GLU A 474 0.90 2.88 1.17
CA GLU A 474 0.60 2.47 -0.21
C GLU A 474 -0.87 2.64 -0.59
N VAL A 475 -1.77 2.19 0.29
CA VAL A 475 -3.22 2.04 0.07
C VAL A 475 -3.91 3.21 -0.63
N PRO A 476 -3.59 4.49 -0.39
CA PRO A 476 -4.34 5.57 -1.00
C PRO A 476 -4.33 5.63 -2.53
N ILE A 477 -3.40 4.98 -3.23
CA ILE A 477 -3.40 4.91 -4.70
C ILE A 477 -4.30 3.79 -5.25
N LEU A 478 -4.58 2.77 -4.43
CA LEU A 478 -5.12 1.46 -4.84
C LEU A 478 -6.37 1.58 -5.72
N ASN A 479 -7.32 2.37 -5.26
CA ASN A 479 -8.66 2.44 -5.83
C ASN A 479 -8.83 3.56 -6.86
N VAL A 480 -7.81 4.40 -7.09
CA VAL A 480 -8.02 5.64 -7.85
C VAL A 480 -8.39 5.39 -9.29
N GLY A 481 -7.62 4.54 -9.99
CA GLY A 481 -7.96 4.13 -11.36
C GLY A 481 -9.32 3.45 -11.46
N ALA A 482 -9.67 2.62 -10.45
CA ALA A 482 -10.97 1.95 -10.38
C ALA A 482 -12.14 2.94 -10.23
N ALA A 483 -12.04 3.85 -9.27
CA ALA A 483 -13.09 4.83 -8.98
C ALA A 483 -13.33 5.77 -10.16
N VAL A 484 -12.25 6.29 -10.77
CA VAL A 484 -12.34 7.14 -11.96
C VAL A 484 -12.95 6.38 -13.13
N ALA A 485 -12.48 5.16 -13.42
CA ALA A 485 -13.00 4.37 -14.53
C ALA A 485 -14.46 3.97 -14.37
N CYS A 486 -14.88 3.55 -13.18
CA CYS A 486 -16.28 3.29 -12.88
C CYS A 486 -17.13 4.55 -13.01
N ALA A 487 -16.64 5.71 -12.54
CA ALA A 487 -17.35 6.97 -12.67
C ALA A 487 -17.50 7.40 -14.13
N VAL A 488 -16.45 7.27 -14.96
CA VAL A 488 -16.52 7.52 -16.41
C VAL A 488 -17.46 6.54 -17.11
N ALA A 489 -17.46 5.26 -16.75
CA ALA A 489 -18.42 4.29 -17.28
C ALA A 489 -19.86 4.68 -16.93
N ASN A 490 -20.10 5.16 -15.70
CA ASN A 490 -21.42 5.62 -15.26
C ASN A 490 -21.84 6.94 -15.94
N ALA A 491 -20.89 7.84 -16.25
CA ALA A 491 -21.16 9.08 -16.99
C ALA A 491 -21.54 8.81 -18.44
N THR A 492 -20.79 7.93 -19.10
CA THR A 492 -20.85 7.72 -20.55
C THR A 492 -21.78 6.59 -20.96
N GLY A 493 -22.10 5.67 -20.04
CA GLY A 493 -22.77 4.41 -20.35
C GLY A 493 -21.92 3.44 -21.17
N LYS A 494 -20.62 3.71 -21.33
CA LYS A 494 -19.70 2.93 -22.15
C LYS A 494 -18.84 1.99 -21.31
N ARG A 495 -18.30 0.97 -21.96
CA ARG A 495 -17.48 -0.06 -21.30
C ARG A 495 -16.01 0.36 -21.21
N VAL A 496 -15.59 0.83 -20.04
CA VAL A 496 -14.19 1.18 -19.77
C VAL A 496 -13.37 -0.08 -19.45
N GLN A 497 -12.34 -0.36 -20.26
CA GLN A 497 -11.53 -1.59 -20.18
C GLN A 497 -10.02 -1.36 -20.09
N GLU A 498 -9.53 -0.13 -20.22
CA GLU A 498 -8.10 0.18 -20.09
C GLU A 498 -7.88 1.54 -19.41
N LEU A 499 -6.66 1.73 -18.92
CA LEU A 499 -6.13 2.98 -18.39
C LEU A 499 -4.81 3.34 -19.12
N PRO A 500 -4.39 4.61 -19.14
CA PRO A 500 -5.13 5.80 -18.70
C PRO A 500 -6.29 6.20 -19.63
N LEU A 501 -7.23 6.96 -19.07
CA LEU A 501 -8.38 7.57 -19.73
C LEU A 501 -8.02 8.96 -20.29
N THR A 502 -7.05 8.96 -21.20
CA THR A 502 -6.66 10.19 -21.91
C THR A 502 -7.82 10.68 -22.79
N PRO A 503 -7.91 12.00 -23.07
CA PRO A 503 -9.00 12.53 -23.89
C PRO A 503 -9.21 11.81 -25.23
N PRO A 504 -8.15 11.46 -26.01
CA PRO A 504 -8.32 10.67 -27.22
C PRO A 504 -8.95 9.30 -26.99
N ARG A 505 -8.55 8.56 -25.94
CA ARG A 505 -9.12 7.24 -25.61
C ARG A 505 -10.56 7.32 -25.15
N VAL A 506 -10.91 8.37 -24.40
CA VAL A 506 -12.29 8.61 -23.98
C VAL A 506 -13.16 9.02 -25.16
N LEU A 507 -12.63 9.80 -26.10
CA LEU A 507 -13.35 10.15 -27.32
C LEU A 507 -13.59 8.91 -28.20
N GLU A 508 -12.60 8.05 -28.38
CA GLU A 508 -12.77 6.76 -29.07
C GLU A 508 -13.81 5.86 -28.40
N LEU A 509 -13.86 5.87 -27.06
CA LEU A 509 -14.86 5.17 -26.27
C LEU A 509 -16.27 5.75 -26.50
N LEU A 510 -16.41 7.07 -26.54
CA LEU A 510 -17.69 7.75 -26.77
C LEU A 510 -18.23 7.51 -28.19
N LEU A 511 -17.34 7.48 -29.18
CA LEU A 511 -17.66 7.29 -30.60
C LEU A 511 -17.87 5.81 -30.99
N ASP A 512 -17.73 4.86 -30.05
CA ASP A 512 -17.74 3.42 -30.33
C ASP A 512 -16.74 3.00 -31.43
N SER A 513 -15.68 3.79 -31.64
CA SER A 513 -14.65 3.48 -32.64
C SER A 513 -13.61 2.50 -32.10
N LYS A 514 -13.57 2.33 -30.78
CA LYS A 514 -12.66 1.43 -30.10
C LYS A 514 -13.17 -0.01 -30.13
N GLN A 515 -12.32 -0.92 -30.59
CA GLN A 515 -12.61 -2.35 -30.54
C GLN A 515 -12.51 -2.88 -29.11
N ASP A 516 -13.38 -3.84 -28.77
CA ASP A 516 -13.25 -4.61 -27.53
C ASP A 516 -11.88 -5.30 -27.46
N LEU A 517 -11.31 -5.40 -26.26
CA LEU A 517 -10.03 -6.08 -26.04
C LEU A 517 -10.11 -7.56 -26.44
N ALA A 518 -9.50 -7.89 -27.56
CA ALA A 518 -9.33 -9.27 -28.00
C ALA A 518 -8.08 -9.87 -27.32
N LEU A 519 -8.21 -10.30 -26.05
CA LEU A 519 -7.16 -10.95 -25.24
C LEU A 519 -6.82 -12.36 -25.79
N THR A 520 -6.36 -12.43 -27.03
CA THR A 520 -6.24 -13.66 -27.84
C THR A 520 -5.21 -14.66 -27.31
N HIS A 521 -4.22 -14.20 -26.55
CA HIS A 521 -3.23 -15.04 -25.89
C HIS A 521 -3.72 -15.63 -24.56
N ILE A 522 -4.89 -15.20 -24.05
CA ILE A 522 -5.60 -15.88 -22.96
C ILE A 522 -6.56 -16.89 -23.58
N ALA A 523 -6.29 -18.18 -23.39
CA ALA A 523 -7.06 -19.26 -23.99
C ALA A 523 -8.55 -19.15 -23.65
N ALA A 524 -9.42 -19.42 -24.63
CA ALA A 524 -10.87 -19.37 -24.43
C ALA A 524 -11.36 -20.42 -23.43
N ALA A 525 -10.78 -21.62 -23.48
CA ALA A 525 -11.00 -22.66 -22.49
C ALA A 525 -10.16 -22.36 -21.24
N TRP A 526 -10.83 -22.10 -20.12
CA TRP A 526 -10.18 -21.68 -18.88
C TRP A 526 -9.22 -22.72 -18.29
N ALA A 527 -9.46 -24.00 -18.54
CA ALA A 527 -8.57 -25.08 -18.11
C ALA A 527 -7.20 -25.03 -18.82
N ASP A 528 -7.12 -24.43 -20.01
CA ASP A 528 -5.87 -24.33 -20.79
C ASP A 528 -4.99 -23.19 -20.29
N ASN A 529 -5.53 -22.30 -19.46
CA ASN A 529 -4.78 -21.23 -18.81
C ASN A 529 -4.09 -21.66 -17.51
N LEU A 530 -4.18 -22.93 -17.10
CA LEU A 530 -3.52 -23.41 -15.89
C LEU A 530 -1.99 -23.50 -16.07
N VAL A 531 -1.24 -23.19 -15.02
CA VAL A 531 0.21 -23.44 -15.00
C VAL A 531 0.41 -24.92 -14.70
N ARG A 532 0.79 -25.70 -15.71
CA ARG A 532 1.08 -27.13 -15.54
C ARG A 532 2.55 -27.31 -15.12
N PRO A 533 2.87 -28.20 -14.15
CA PRO A 533 4.24 -28.51 -13.82
C PRO A 533 5.00 -28.99 -15.07
N HIS A 534 6.27 -28.59 -15.22
CA HIS A 534 7.07 -28.83 -16.43
C HIS A 534 7.21 -30.31 -16.86
N ASN A 535 6.79 -31.27 -16.03
CA ASN A 535 6.85 -32.72 -16.27
C ASN A 535 5.48 -33.40 -16.46
N GLN A 536 4.38 -32.67 -16.59
CA GLN A 536 3.08 -33.22 -16.98
C GLN A 536 2.72 -32.79 -18.41
N SER A 537 3.41 -33.35 -19.39
CA SER A 537 2.98 -33.30 -20.80
C SER A 537 1.69 -34.11 -20.96
N ASP A 538 0.75 -33.60 -21.75
CA ASP A 538 -0.54 -34.19 -22.12
C ASP A 538 -0.50 -35.72 -22.34
N ARG A 539 -0.73 -36.47 -21.25
CA ARG A 539 -1.15 -37.87 -21.29
C ARG A 539 -2.48 -37.98 -20.57
N SER A 540 -3.53 -37.52 -21.25
CA SER A 540 -4.89 -38.06 -21.12
C SER A 540 -5.70 -37.62 -22.33
#